data_AF-A0A2U0H565-F1
#
_entry.id   AF-A0A2U0H565-F1
#
_cell.length_a   1.000
_cell.length_b   1.000
_cell.length_c   1.000
_cell.angle_alpha   90.00
_cell.angle_beta   90.00
_cell.angle_gamma   90.00
#
_symmetry.space_group_name_H-M   'P 1'
#
loop_
_entity.id
_entity.type
_entity.pdbx_description
1 polymer ?
#
loop_
_entity_poly.entity_id
_entity_poly.type
_entity_poly.pdbx_seq_one_letter_code
_entity_poly.pdbx_strand_id
1 'polypeptide(L)'
;MQRRRRSWVIGGTALIVCGVLAMLSSSFLGTPAVRVIAITGDVAWAFGVLMFAIGLTREQSLVARKPLGTIALTIVALWPVTSSAIGAVLESQRTTDAAVWSALGYVGILVPVGAGLIATVQIGRIGVAPHPWRWAPLSVLAGQAALWVLVQVAYLVVPGDEVQLLAGPLAALGTLAVLAATLGLGILALVLAARTRPESVEVYAPGAP
;
A
#
# COMPACT_ATOMS: atom_id res chain seq x y z
N MET A 1 6.65 14.84 -21.21
CA MET A 1 5.87 13.62 -20.90
C MET A 1 6.67 12.42 -20.37
N GLN A 2 7.92 12.15 -20.80
CA GLN A 2 8.78 11.08 -20.24
C GLN A 2 8.95 11.13 -18.70
N ARG A 3 8.91 12.32 -18.10
CA ARG A 3 8.98 12.47 -16.64
C ARG A 3 7.76 11.89 -15.92
N ARG A 4 6.58 11.85 -16.56
CA ARG A 4 5.34 11.31 -15.98
C ARG A 4 5.42 9.80 -15.77
N ARG A 5 6.08 9.12 -16.70
CA ARG A 5 6.40 7.70 -16.61
C ARG A 5 7.38 7.38 -15.47
N ARG A 6 8.33 8.27 -15.14
CA ARG A 6 9.39 7.97 -14.15
C ARG A 6 8.87 7.82 -12.73
N SER A 7 8.05 8.75 -12.23
CA SER A 7 7.52 8.66 -10.86
C SER A 7 6.62 7.45 -10.65
N TRP A 8 5.81 7.11 -11.65
CA TRP A 8 4.92 5.96 -11.59
C TRP A 8 5.68 4.63 -11.68
N VAL A 9 6.74 4.59 -12.49
CA VAL A 9 7.65 3.44 -12.53
C VAL A 9 8.37 3.28 -11.20
N ILE A 10 8.96 4.35 -10.65
CA ILE A 10 9.69 4.32 -9.37
C ILE A 10 8.76 3.88 -8.25
N GLY A 11 7.57 4.50 -8.12
CA GLY A 11 6.58 4.13 -7.11
C GLY A 11 6.08 2.69 -7.28
N GLY A 12 5.79 2.27 -8.51
CA GLY A 12 5.35 0.91 -8.81
C GLY A 12 6.42 -0.15 -8.50
N THR A 13 7.68 0.12 -8.86
CA THR A 13 8.80 -0.76 -8.51
C THR A 13 9.01 -0.85 -7.01
N ALA A 14 8.89 0.25 -6.28
CA ALA A 14 9.04 0.25 -4.82
C ALA A 14 7.94 -0.59 -4.14
N LEU A 15 6.69 -0.52 -4.61
CA LEU A 15 5.61 -1.39 -4.13
C LEU A 15 5.86 -2.87 -4.44
N ILE A 16 6.41 -3.19 -5.62
CA ILE A 16 6.76 -4.57 -5.96
C ILE A 16 7.87 -5.09 -5.04
N VAL A 17 8.92 -4.29 -4.81
CA VAL A 17 10.01 -4.63 -3.88
C VAL A 17 9.46 -4.86 -2.48
N CYS A 18 8.54 -4.01 -2.01
CA CYS A 18 7.85 -4.19 -0.73
C CYS A 18 7.11 -5.54 -0.67
N GLY A 19 6.33 -5.89 -1.71
CA GLY A 19 5.62 -7.17 -1.78
C GLY A 19 6.57 -8.39 -1.77
N VAL A 20 7.68 -8.31 -2.50
CA VAL A 20 8.71 -9.36 -2.51
C VAL A 20 9.37 -9.51 -1.13
N LEU A 21 9.70 -8.40 -0.46
CA LEU A 21 10.25 -8.41 0.89
C LEU A 21 9.27 -9.01 1.90
N ALA A 22 7.97 -8.69 1.78
CA ALA A 22 6.93 -9.30 2.60
C ALA A 22 6.87 -10.83 2.41
N MET A 23 6.96 -11.31 1.16
CA MET A 23 7.07 -12.75 0.87
C MET A 23 8.31 -13.37 1.52
N LEU A 24 9.48 -12.74 1.35
CA LEU A 24 10.73 -13.23 1.92
C LEU A 24 10.67 -13.31 3.45
N SER A 25 9.99 -12.37 4.11
CA SER A 25 9.90 -12.35 5.58
C SER A 25 9.37 -13.66 6.17
N SER A 26 8.44 -14.33 5.48
CA SER A 26 7.87 -15.62 5.89
C SER A 26 8.91 -16.75 5.89
N SER A 27 9.92 -16.69 5.03
CA SER A 27 10.97 -17.70 4.93
C SER A 27 12.06 -17.56 5.99
N PHE A 28 12.16 -16.38 6.63
CA PHE A 28 13.20 -16.09 7.63
C PHE A 28 12.67 -16.12 9.07
N LEU A 29 11.42 -16.54 9.30
CA LEU A 29 10.79 -16.59 10.62
C LEU A 29 11.71 -17.22 11.68
N GLY A 30 11.80 -16.57 12.85
CA GLY A 30 12.67 -16.99 13.95
C GLY A 30 14.12 -16.51 13.87
N THR A 31 14.52 -15.81 12.80
CA THR A 31 15.86 -15.22 12.69
C THR A 31 15.84 -13.70 12.92
N PRO A 32 16.95 -13.09 13.38
CA PRO A 32 17.05 -11.63 13.51
C PRO A 32 16.92 -10.90 12.17
N ALA A 33 17.13 -11.59 11.05
CA ALA A 33 17.00 -11.02 9.71
C ALA A 33 15.57 -10.56 9.38
N VAL A 34 14.53 -11.15 10.00
CA VAL A 34 13.12 -10.75 9.82
C VAL A 34 12.90 -9.28 10.14
N ARG A 35 13.53 -8.79 11.22
CA ARG A 35 13.38 -7.39 11.65
C ARG A 35 13.96 -6.44 10.59
N VAL A 36 15.10 -6.78 10.01
CA VAL A 36 15.74 -5.98 8.95
C VAL A 36 14.91 -5.99 7.68
N ILE A 37 14.38 -7.16 7.28
CA ILE A 37 13.49 -7.30 6.12
C ILE A 37 12.22 -6.47 6.31
N ALA A 38 11.60 -6.53 7.49
CA ALA A 38 10.40 -5.77 7.81
C ALA A 38 10.63 -4.26 7.72
N ILE A 39 11.70 -3.75 8.35
CA ILE A 39 12.05 -2.31 8.29
C ILE A 39 12.31 -1.88 6.84
N THR A 40 13.04 -2.70 6.08
CA THR A 40 13.33 -2.40 4.66
C THR A 40 12.04 -2.38 3.83
N GLY A 41 11.12 -3.32 4.11
CA GLY A 41 9.79 -3.38 3.49
C GLY A 41 8.94 -2.15 3.81
N ASP A 42 8.92 -1.71 5.06
CA ASP A 42 8.19 -0.51 5.50
C ASP A 42 8.75 0.75 4.83
N VAL A 43 10.07 0.87 4.72
CA VAL A 43 10.73 1.99 4.02
C VAL A 43 10.41 1.98 2.54
N ALA A 44 10.45 0.81 1.88
CA ALA A 44 10.11 0.66 0.48
C ALA A 44 8.63 1.01 0.21
N TRP A 45 7.72 0.57 1.10
CA TRP A 45 6.31 0.94 1.08
C TRP A 45 6.14 2.45 1.19
N ALA A 46 6.70 3.06 2.23
CA ALA A 46 6.58 4.48 2.50
C ALA A 46 7.10 5.30 1.31
N PHE A 47 8.27 4.94 0.79
CA PHE A 47 8.87 5.59 -0.36
C PHE A 47 7.99 5.49 -1.62
N GLY A 48 7.46 4.30 -1.90
CA GLY A 48 6.56 4.08 -3.04
C GLY A 48 5.29 4.93 -2.95
N VAL A 49 4.61 4.90 -1.81
CA VAL A 49 3.36 5.65 -1.57
C VAL A 49 3.61 7.17 -1.58
N LEU A 50 4.70 7.65 -0.98
CA LEU A 50 5.07 9.07 -1.02
C LEU A 50 5.40 9.55 -2.42
N MET A 51 6.06 8.72 -3.25
CA MET A 51 6.30 9.04 -4.65
C MET A 51 4.99 9.25 -5.42
N PHE A 52 3.96 8.44 -5.14
CA PHE A 52 2.63 8.63 -5.72
C PHE A 52 1.91 9.87 -5.18
N ALA A 53 2.08 10.19 -3.90
CA ALA A 53 1.46 11.34 -3.26
C ALA A 53 2.02 12.67 -3.78
N ILE A 54 3.35 12.79 -3.82
CA ILE A 54 4.04 14.05 -4.13
C ILE A 54 4.23 14.21 -5.65
N GLY A 55 4.68 13.12 -6.31
CA GLY A 55 5.11 13.12 -7.71
C GLY A 55 6.30 14.05 -7.97
N LEU A 56 7.13 13.74 -8.98
CA LEU A 56 8.22 14.66 -9.36
C LEU A 56 7.69 15.99 -9.92
N THR A 57 6.44 16.02 -10.38
CA THR A 57 5.72 17.25 -10.79
C THR A 57 4.24 17.16 -10.36
N ARG A 58 3.49 18.28 -10.42
CA ARG A 58 2.08 18.32 -9.98
C ARG A 58 1.18 17.36 -10.77
N GLU A 59 1.42 17.22 -12.07
CA GLU A 59 0.68 16.31 -12.98
C GLU A 59 1.02 14.81 -12.77
N GLN A 60 2.06 14.54 -11.97
CA GLN A 60 2.54 13.19 -11.67
C GLN A 60 2.03 12.65 -10.35
N SER A 61 1.62 13.55 -9.45
CA SER A 61 0.93 13.19 -8.21
C SER A 61 -0.42 12.56 -8.55
N LEU A 62 -0.71 11.38 -7.99
CA LEU A 62 -2.03 10.73 -8.11
C LEU A 62 -3.16 11.60 -7.54
N VAL A 63 -2.81 12.52 -6.64
CA VAL A 63 -3.74 13.43 -5.97
C VAL A 63 -3.61 14.87 -6.46
N ALA A 64 -2.93 15.11 -7.59
CA ALA A 64 -2.68 16.45 -8.16
C ALA A 64 -2.13 17.48 -7.14
N ARG A 65 -1.46 16.99 -6.08
CA ARG A 65 -1.02 17.73 -4.89
C ARG A 65 -2.14 18.46 -4.14
N LYS A 66 -3.38 17.98 -4.21
CA LYS A 66 -4.46 18.49 -3.35
C LYS A 66 -4.17 18.12 -1.89
N PRO A 67 -4.25 19.08 -0.95
CA PRO A 67 -3.73 18.91 0.40
C PRO A 67 -4.34 17.71 1.12
N LEU A 68 -5.66 17.51 1.02
CA LEU A 68 -6.35 16.40 1.66
C LEU A 68 -5.86 15.03 1.17
N GLY A 69 -5.68 14.86 -0.14
CA GLY A 69 -5.21 13.60 -0.72
C GLY A 69 -3.74 13.33 -0.39
N THR A 70 -2.90 14.38 -0.41
CA THR A 70 -1.48 14.27 -0.06
C THR A 70 -1.33 13.89 1.40
N ILE A 71 -2.03 14.57 2.32
CA ILE A 71 -1.97 14.27 3.76
C ILE A 71 -2.43 12.83 4.03
N ALA A 72 -3.56 12.42 3.43
CA ALA A 72 -4.08 11.07 3.61
C ALA A 72 -3.07 10.00 3.13
N LEU A 73 -2.47 10.18 1.94
CA LEU A 73 -1.44 9.26 1.44
C LEU A 73 -0.18 9.27 2.31
N THR A 74 0.23 10.44 2.81
CA THR A 74 1.38 10.56 3.72
C THR A 74 1.14 9.80 5.02
N ILE A 75 -0.07 9.89 5.60
CA ILE A 75 -0.45 9.13 6.79
C ILE A 75 -0.35 7.63 6.49
N VAL A 76 -0.94 7.16 5.38
CA VAL A 76 -0.87 5.73 4.97
C VAL A 76 0.57 5.28 4.74
N ALA A 77 1.42 6.13 4.14
CA ALA A 77 2.80 5.82 3.86
C ALA A 77 3.65 5.67 5.14
N LEU A 78 3.47 6.58 6.09
CA LEU A 78 4.28 6.64 7.31
C LEU A 78 3.73 5.76 8.44
N TRP A 79 2.51 5.23 8.30
CA TRP A 79 1.87 4.44 9.35
C TRP A 79 2.69 3.21 9.76
N PRO A 80 3.16 2.33 8.84
CA PRO A 80 3.93 1.14 9.24
C PRO A 80 5.18 1.52 10.04
N VAL A 81 5.95 2.49 9.55
CA VAL A 81 7.16 3.01 10.22
C VAL A 81 6.84 3.55 11.61
N THR A 82 5.77 4.33 11.74
CA THR A 82 5.36 4.94 13.00
C THR A 82 4.90 3.86 13.99
N SER A 83 4.11 2.88 13.54
CA SER A 83 3.63 1.78 14.37
C SER A 83 4.77 0.88 14.86
N SER A 84 5.73 0.56 13.99
CA SER A 84 6.94 -0.20 14.32
C SER A 84 7.81 0.56 15.34
N ALA A 85 7.96 1.87 15.19
CA ALA A 85 8.70 2.70 16.13
C ALA A 85 8.02 2.76 17.51
N ILE A 86 6.70 2.96 17.55
CA ILE A 86 5.92 2.95 18.81
C ILE A 86 6.04 1.58 19.49
N GLY A 87 5.87 0.50 18.74
CA GLY A 87 6.02 -0.87 19.26
C GLY A 87 7.41 -1.11 19.86
N ALA A 88 8.48 -0.68 19.19
CA ALA A 88 9.85 -0.81 19.70
C ALA A 88 10.09 -0.02 21.00
N VAL A 89 9.53 1.19 21.11
CA VAL A 89 9.61 2.00 22.33
C VAL A 89 8.87 1.31 23.48
N LEU A 90 7.64 0.84 23.25
CA LEU A 90 6.85 0.15 24.28
C LEU A 90 7.52 -1.14 24.76
N GLU A 91 8.12 -1.90 23.83
CA GLU A 91 8.89 -3.11 24.14
C GLU A 91 10.13 -2.76 24.99
N SER A 92 10.86 -1.69 24.65
CA SER A 92 12.02 -1.23 25.45
C SER A 92 11.65 -0.82 26.87
N GLN A 93 10.44 -0.30 27.06
CA GLN A 93 9.90 0.08 28.37
C GLN A 93 9.32 -1.13 29.14
N ARG A 94 9.32 -2.33 28.54
CA ARG A 94 8.71 -3.56 29.09
C ARG A 94 7.24 -3.35 29.47
N THR A 95 6.51 -2.58 28.68
CA THR A 95 5.10 -2.29 28.94
C THR A 95 4.26 -3.55 28.76
N THR A 96 3.67 -4.05 29.84
CA THR A 96 2.77 -5.22 29.84
C THR A 96 1.29 -4.86 29.95
N ASP A 97 0.97 -3.56 30.00
CA ASP A 97 -0.41 -3.08 30.14
C ASP A 97 -1.24 -3.42 28.89
N ALA A 98 -2.20 -4.32 29.06
CA ALA A 98 -3.09 -4.77 28.01
C ALA A 98 -3.94 -3.62 27.42
N ALA A 99 -4.26 -2.59 28.21
CA ALA A 99 -5.03 -1.45 27.74
C ALA A 99 -4.24 -0.63 26.70
N VAL A 100 -2.94 -0.45 26.92
CA VAL A 100 -2.05 0.27 25.99
C VAL A 100 -1.91 -0.49 24.67
N TRP A 101 -1.69 -1.81 24.74
CA TRP A 101 -1.62 -2.66 23.55
C TRP A 101 -2.93 -2.71 22.77
N SER A 102 -4.07 -2.76 23.48
CA SER A 102 -5.40 -2.73 22.87
C SER A 102 -5.66 -1.38 22.18
N ALA A 103 -5.35 -0.28 22.85
CA ALA A 103 -5.46 1.07 22.27
C ALA A 103 -4.59 1.20 21.02
N LEU A 104 -3.34 0.74 21.07
CA LEU A 104 -2.44 0.74 19.91
C LEU A 104 -3.00 -0.12 18.76
N GLY A 105 -3.61 -1.27 19.07
CA GLY A 105 -4.29 -2.10 18.09
C GLY A 105 -5.45 -1.39 17.41
N TYR A 106 -6.34 -0.75 18.17
CA TYR A 106 -7.47 0.01 17.60
C TYR A 106 -7.02 1.18 16.75
N VAL A 107 -6.05 1.97 17.22
CA VAL A 107 -5.46 3.08 16.44
C VAL A 107 -4.76 2.53 15.20
N GLY A 108 -4.08 1.39 15.34
CA GLY A 108 -3.47 0.56 14.30
C GLY A 108 -4.39 0.19 13.14
N ILE A 109 -5.69 0.13 13.39
CA ILE A 109 -6.71 -0.19 12.38
C ILE A 109 -7.37 1.10 11.89
N LEU A 110 -7.87 1.92 12.80
CA LEU A 110 -8.71 3.07 12.46
C LEU A 110 -7.97 4.13 11.65
N VAL A 111 -6.72 4.44 12.01
CA VAL A 111 -5.92 5.49 11.34
C VAL A 111 -5.60 5.12 9.89
N PRO A 112 -4.96 3.96 9.58
CA PRO A 112 -4.63 3.62 8.20
C PRO A 112 -5.87 3.31 7.36
N VAL A 113 -6.94 2.73 7.92
CA VAL A 113 -8.18 2.48 7.17
C VAL A 113 -8.86 3.80 6.82
N GLY A 114 -9.01 4.72 7.78
CA GLY A 114 -9.60 6.03 7.53
C GLY A 114 -8.79 6.85 6.51
N ALA A 115 -7.47 6.92 6.69
CA ALA A 115 -6.58 7.61 5.76
C ALA A 115 -6.57 6.95 4.38
N GLY A 116 -6.58 5.61 4.31
CA GLY A 116 -6.67 4.84 3.08
C GLY A 116 -7.97 5.10 2.32
N LEU A 117 -9.12 5.13 3.00
CA LEU A 117 -10.41 5.47 2.39
C LEU A 117 -10.39 6.88 1.81
N ILE A 118 -9.93 7.87 2.58
CA ILE A 118 -9.82 9.26 2.09
C ILE A 118 -8.90 9.33 0.86
N ALA A 119 -7.73 8.69 0.93
CA ALA A 119 -6.77 8.69 -0.17
C ALA A 119 -7.34 8.05 -1.44
N THR A 120 -7.92 6.85 -1.33
CA THR A 120 -8.45 6.10 -2.47
C THR A 120 -9.65 6.79 -3.13
N VAL A 121 -10.55 7.38 -2.33
CA VAL A 121 -11.67 8.20 -2.84
C VAL A 121 -11.15 9.44 -3.55
N GLN A 122 -10.14 10.11 -3.01
CA GLN A 122 -9.53 11.28 -3.64
C GLN A 122 -8.85 10.93 -4.96
N ILE A 123 -8.15 9.81 -5.04
CA ILE A 123 -7.57 9.31 -6.30
C ILE A 123 -8.66 9.07 -7.35
N GLY A 124 -9.75 8.40 -6.97
CA GLY A 124 -10.89 8.14 -7.86
C GLY A 124 -11.57 9.42 -8.35
N ARG A 125 -11.73 10.41 -7.47
CA ARG A 125 -12.37 11.69 -7.79
C ARG A 125 -11.52 12.64 -8.63
N ILE A 126 -10.21 12.69 -8.38
CA ILE A 126 -9.32 13.62 -9.09
C ILE A 126 -9.09 13.15 -10.54
N GLY A 127 -9.16 11.85 -10.81
CA GLY A 127 -9.17 11.33 -12.18
C GLY A 127 -7.84 11.43 -12.90
N VAL A 128 -6.70 11.52 -12.18
CA VAL A 128 -5.36 11.51 -12.79
C VAL A 128 -5.08 10.18 -13.50
N ALA A 129 -5.60 9.07 -12.96
CA ALA A 129 -5.56 7.76 -13.57
C ALA A 129 -6.76 7.57 -14.52
N PRO A 130 -6.57 6.92 -15.68
CA PRO A 130 -7.65 6.68 -16.64
C PRO A 130 -8.72 5.76 -16.06
N HIS A 131 -9.96 5.94 -16.52
CA HIS A 131 -11.03 4.99 -16.24
C HIS A 131 -10.73 3.64 -16.93
N PRO A 132 -11.04 2.48 -16.31
CA PRO A 132 -11.64 2.28 -14.97
C PRO A 132 -10.64 2.25 -13.81
N TRP A 133 -9.34 2.25 -14.09
CA TRP A 133 -8.27 1.97 -13.13
C TRP A 133 -8.14 2.96 -11.97
N ARG A 134 -8.76 4.14 -12.06
CA ARG A 134 -8.81 5.12 -10.96
C ARG A 134 -9.44 4.60 -9.66
N TRP A 135 -10.28 3.57 -9.73
CA TRP A 135 -10.93 2.95 -8.57
C TRP A 135 -10.24 1.66 -8.09
N ALA A 136 -9.14 1.24 -8.72
CA ALA A 136 -8.40 0.06 -8.32
C ALA A 136 -7.91 0.14 -6.86
N PRO A 137 -7.36 1.26 -6.37
CA PRO A 137 -6.94 1.37 -4.97
C PRO A 137 -8.10 1.18 -3.98
N LEU A 138 -9.29 1.69 -4.30
CA LEU A 138 -10.49 1.51 -3.48
C LEU A 138 -10.93 0.04 -3.46
N SER A 139 -10.89 -0.62 -4.63
CA SER A 139 -11.28 -2.04 -4.75
C SER A 139 -10.35 -2.96 -3.97
N VAL A 140 -9.04 -2.67 -3.99
CA VAL A 140 -8.04 -3.38 -3.18
C VAL A 140 -8.29 -3.19 -1.69
N LEU A 141 -8.52 -1.94 -1.25
CA LEU A 141 -8.80 -1.65 0.16
C LEU A 141 -10.10 -2.33 0.63
N ALA A 142 -11.16 -2.31 -0.20
CA ALA A 142 -12.41 -3.01 0.08
C ALA A 142 -12.21 -4.53 0.16
N GLY A 143 -11.44 -5.11 -0.75
CA GLY A 143 -11.10 -6.54 -0.73
C GLY A 143 -10.32 -6.93 0.52
N GLN A 144 -9.34 -6.12 0.92
CA GLN A 144 -8.57 -6.35 2.14
C GLN A 144 -9.44 -6.24 3.40
N ALA A 145 -10.33 -5.25 3.47
CA ALA A 145 -11.29 -5.12 4.56
C ALA A 145 -12.24 -6.31 4.63
N ALA A 146 -12.75 -6.78 3.48
CA ALA A 146 -13.64 -7.94 3.40
C ALA A 146 -12.93 -9.23 3.87
N LEU A 147 -11.68 -9.46 3.42
CA LEU A 147 -10.86 -10.58 3.87
C LEU A 147 -10.60 -10.52 5.38
N TRP A 148 -10.31 -9.34 5.92
CA TRP A 148 -10.11 -9.16 7.35
C TRP A 148 -11.38 -9.47 8.15
N VAL A 149 -12.54 -8.98 7.71
CA VAL A 149 -13.84 -9.29 8.35
C VAL A 149 -14.11 -10.79 8.28
N LEU A 150 -13.84 -11.44 7.16
CA LEU A 150 -14.02 -12.89 6.99
C LEU A 150 -13.17 -13.68 7.98
N VAL A 151 -11.91 -13.27 8.20
CA VAL A 151 -11.04 -13.87 9.22
C VAL A 151 -11.62 -13.68 10.63
N GLN A 152 -12.14 -12.50 10.96
CA GLN A 152 -12.76 -12.25 12.28
C GLN A 152 -14.03 -13.08 12.50
N VAL A 153 -14.89 -13.19 11.48
CA VAL A 153 -16.09 -14.03 11.55
C VAL A 153 -15.72 -15.50 11.73
N ALA A 154 -14.66 -15.97 11.05
CA ALA A 154 -14.19 -17.34 11.23
C ALA A 154 -13.77 -17.61 12.69
N TYR A 155 -13.06 -16.70 13.34
CA TYR A 155 -12.69 -16.85 14.75
C TYR A 155 -13.88 -16.86 15.72
N LEU A 156 -15.01 -16.25 15.35
CA LEU A 156 -16.22 -16.24 16.18
C LEU A 156 -17.05 -17.52 16.05
N VAL A 157 -16.96 -18.20 14.92
CA VAL A 157 -17.81 -19.36 14.59
C VAL A 157 -17.11 -20.69 14.88
N VAL A 158 -15.77 -20.72 14.77
CA VAL A 158 -14.99 -21.96 14.88
C VAL A 158 -14.72 -22.30 16.36
N PRO A 159 -14.98 -23.55 16.80
CA PRO A 159 -14.60 -24.04 18.13
C PRO A 159 -13.10 -23.91 18.40
N GLY A 160 -12.71 -23.53 19.62
CA GLY A 160 -11.33 -23.16 19.97
C GLY A 160 -10.27 -24.24 19.68
N ASP A 161 -10.67 -25.50 19.66
CA ASP A 161 -9.86 -26.68 19.34
C ASP A 161 -9.52 -26.82 17.85
N GLU A 162 -10.35 -26.28 16.95
CA GLU A 162 -10.11 -26.28 15.49
C GLU A 162 -9.43 -25.00 14.98
N VAL A 163 -9.36 -23.95 15.80
CA VAL A 163 -8.75 -22.66 15.44
C VAL A 163 -7.30 -22.81 15.00
N GLN A 164 -6.55 -23.72 15.63
CA GLN A 164 -5.15 -23.97 15.31
C GLN A 164 -4.96 -24.52 13.89
N LEU A 165 -5.91 -25.32 13.40
CA LEU A 165 -5.90 -25.91 12.05
C LEU A 165 -6.20 -24.85 10.97
N LEU A 166 -7.00 -23.84 11.31
CA LEU A 166 -7.35 -22.75 10.41
C LEU A 166 -6.37 -21.58 10.45
N ALA A 167 -5.52 -21.48 11.49
CA ALA A 167 -4.56 -20.39 11.64
C ALA A 167 -3.61 -20.26 10.42
N GLY A 168 -3.11 -21.38 9.89
CA GLY A 168 -2.25 -21.39 8.69
C GLY A 168 -2.95 -20.85 7.43
N PRO A 169 -4.09 -21.45 7.02
CA PRO A 169 -4.88 -20.94 5.90
C PRO A 169 -5.31 -19.48 6.04
N LEU A 170 -5.74 -19.04 7.24
CA LEU A 170 -6.14 -17.66 7.51
C LEU A 170 -4.95 -16.69 7.39
N ALA A 171 -3.78 -17.10 7.89
CA ALA A 171 -2.54 -16.32 7.70
C ALA A 171 -2.17 -16.22 6.22
N ALA A 172 -2.34 -17.28 5.44
CA ALA A 172 -2.11 -17.27 3.99
C ALA A 172 -3.08 -16.33 3.25
N LEU A 173 -4.34 -16.24 3.66
CA LEU A 173 -5.29 -15.26 3.12
C LEU A 173 -4.86 -13.82 3.41
N GLY A 174 -4.34 -13.57 4.62
CA GLY A 174 -3.78 -12.28 5.00
C GLY A 174 -2.58 -11.89 4.13
N THR A 175 -1.63 -12.82 3.92
CA THR A 175 -0.47 -12.55 3.06
C THR A 175 -0.87 -12.35 1.61
N LEU A 176 -1.83 -13.12 1.09
CA LEU A 176 -2.38 -12.92 -0.26
C LEU A 176 -3.03 -11.53 -0.41
N ALA A 177 -3.75 -11.05 0.59
CA ALA A 177 -4.33 -9.70 0.57
C ALA A 177 -3.25 -8.62 0.45
N VAL A 178 -2.19 -8.74 1.26
CA VAL A 178 -1.04 -7.81 1.25
C VAL A 178 -0.30 -7.86 -0.08
N LEU A 179 -0.10 -9.05 -0.65
CA LEU A 179 0.55 -9.24 -1.95
C LEU A 179 -0.31 -8.69 -3.08
N ALA A 180 -1.62 -8.93 -3.07
CA ALA A 180 -2.55 -8.36 -4.03
C ALA A 180 -2.52 -6.82 -3.98
N ALA A 181 -2.44 -6.23 -2.78
CA ALA A 181 -2.33 -4.78 -2.64
C ALA A 181 -1.00 -4.24 -3.16
N THR A 182 0.13 -4.81 -2.73
CA THR A 182 1.48 -4.35 -3.08
C THR A 182 1.83 -4.64 -4.55
N LEU A 183 1.80 -5.90 -4.94
CA LEU A 183 2.13 -6.33 -6.30
C LEU A 183 1.07 -5.89 -7.29
N GLY A 184 -0.22 -6.04 -6.97
CA GLY A 184 -1.30 -5.68 -7.89
C GLY A 184 -1.31 -4.19 -8.21
N LEU A 185 -1.20 -3.31 -7.21
CA LEU A 185 -1.11 -1.87 -7.44
C LEU A 185 0.24 -1.48 -8.07
N GLY A 186 1.35 -2.13 -7.70
CA GLY A 186 2.66 -1.90 -8.29
C GLY A 186 2.70 -2.22 -9.78
N ILE A 187 2.20 -3.39 -10.17
CA ILE A 187 2.07 -3.82 -11.58
C ILE A 187 1.12 -2.88 -12.33
N LEU A 188 -0.03 -2.54 -11.73
CA LEU A 188 -0.97 -1.61 -12.36
C LEU A 188 -0.31 -0.25 -12.64
N ALA A 189 0.46 0.28 -11.68
CA ALA A 189 1.20 1.53 -11.86
C ALA A 189 2.19 1.44 -13.03
N LEU A 190 2.91 0.32 -13.16
CA LEU A 190 3.83 0.08 -14.28
C LEU A 190 3.11 -0.01 -15.62
N VAL A 191 1.99 -0.74 -15.68
CA VAL A 191 1.18 -0.87 -16.92
C VAL A 191 0.63 0.49 -17.33
N LEU A 192 0.09 1.28 -16.39
CA LEU A 192 -0.42 2.61 -16.68
C LEU A 192 0.70 3.56 -17.15
N ALA A 193 1.89 3.46 -16.57
CA ALA A 193 3.05 4.23 -17.00
C ALA A 193 3.53 3.84 -18.41
N ALA A 194 3.37 2.58 -18.82
CA ALA A 194 3.69 2.11 -20.16
C ALA A 194 2.64 2.52 -21.21
N ARG A 195 1.37 2.66 -20.82
CA ARG A 195 0.26 3.04 -21.72
C ARG A 195 0.27 4.51 -22.14
N THR A 196 0.94 5.40 -21.40
CA THR A 196 1.22 6.77 -21.86
C THR A 196 2.24 6.76 -23.00
N ARG A 197 1.76 6.56 -24.24
CA ARG A 197 2.57 6.71 -25.46
C ARG A 197 2.94 8.19 -25.68
N PRO A 198 4.15 8.50 -26.21
CA PRO A 198 4.43 9.82 -26.73
C PRO A 198 3.49 10.10 -27.90
N GLU A 199 2.89 11.29 -27.95
CA GLU A 199 2.14 11.73 -29.13
C GLU A 199 3.03 11.59 -30.37
N SER A 200 2.43 11.11 -31.45
CA SER A 200 3.07 11.01 -32.76
C SER A 200 3.70 12.35 -33.09
N VAL A 201 5.01 12.37 -33.34
CA VAL A 201 5.71 13.54 -33.85
C VAL A 201 4.98 13.98 -35.12
N GLU A 202 4.44 15.20 -35.11
CA GLU A 202 3.84 15.80 -36.29
C GLU A 202 4.95 15.93 -37.34
N VAL A 203 4.95 15.03 -38.33
CA VAL A 203 5.89 15.10 -39.45
C VAL A 203 5.46 16.29 -40.29
N TYR A 204 6.29 17.34 -40.29
CA TYR A 204 6.09 18.53 -41.11
C TYR A 204 5.86 18.12 -42.57
N ALA A 205 4.66 18.35 -43.10
CA ALA A 205 4.38 18.18 -44.53
C ALA A 205 5.01 19.39 -45.27
N PRO A 206 6.02 19.19 -46.13
CA PRO A 206 6.56 20.29 -46.94
C PRO A 206 5.45 20.80 -47.86
N GLY A 207 5.35 22.12 -47.99
CA GLY A 207 4.28 22.82 -48.70
C GLY A 207 3.95 22.24 -50.08
N ALA A 208 2.64 22.16 -50.37
CA ALA A 208 2.16 22.01 -51.72
C ALA A 208 2.22 23.36 -52.45
N PRO A 209 2.59 23.37 -53.75
CA PRO A 209 2.90 24.55 -54.56
C PRO A 209 1.69 25.46 -54.84
#